data_AF-A0A2L0EKM1-F1
#
_entry.id   AF-A0A2L0EKM1-F1
#
_cell.length_a   1.000
_cell.length_b   1.000
_cell.length_c   1.000
_cell.angle_alpha   90.00
_cell.angle_beta   90.00
_cell.angle_gamma   90.00
#
_symmetry.space_group_name_H-M   'P 1'
#
loop_
_entity.id
_entity.type
_entity.pdbx_description
1 polymer ?
#
loop_
_entity_poly.entity_id
_entity_poly.type
_entity_poly.pdbx_seq_one_letter_code
_entity_poly.pdbx_strand_id
1 'polypeptide(L)'
;MSDRTNQLIEPKALQEVLKKRVHGHLEPRGYTGVPAAGSGESGTGRFGRMFPRLPAHQEDNGQLEQLGTPVEQGGSGLMVDQGGVGDSTIPAGFTYLGQFIDHDITFDTTSSLDKQNDPRALRNFRTPRLDLDSVYMGGPSDSTYLYDQTDPDKFLLGPSVNTGAFAHPTPDAAGDLPRNAQQIALIGDPRNDENLIVAQLHRQVLKFHNRVVDFVRSKGAAPAVVFSTAQQLVRWHYQWIVVHDYLKRIVGAPVVDDILRNGRQFYRFSGQPFIPVEFSVAAFRFGHSMVRDDYRFHRAESGRPFTPPRFATLGQFFRFTRQDTTAVQWVLHPDDWENFFETNAALPPVMARKIDPRLASTLHNLPNLAPNSGPTSLAARNLVRGLVMGLPSGQAVAQAMGIPVLKEEHLESGDTDGFLRKTGMLQATPLWFYLLKEAQVQHDGQLLGNVGGRIVAEVLIGLIQADSTSFLNIPPAPPIKLPTRIRDLGDMTTLARAAAIGLGESLAKSPGASLAPGAAINHPLLEKLTPNLGALLTRFRRWKPSLPSATPGTFTMADLIRFANQ
;
A
#
# COMPACT_ATOMS: atom_id res chain seq x y z
N MET A 1 15.57 33.62 44.48
CA MET A 1 14.82 32.34 44.50
C MET A 1 13.58 32.56 43.65
N SER A 2 13.62 32.17 42.38
CA SER A 2 12.56 32.48 41.40
C SER A 2 11.85 31.22 40.94
N ASP A 3 10.53 31.23 41.07
CA ASP A 3 9.56 30.29 40.53
C ASP A 3 9.75 30.05 39.02
N ARG A 4 9.73 28.77 38.61
CA ARG A 4 9.49 28.37 37.22
C ARG A 4 8.15 27.66 37.16
N THR A 5 7.16 28.38 36.65
CA THR A 5 5.82 27.90 36.35
C THR A 5 5.85 26.94 35.16
N ASN A 6 5.29 25.76 35.39
CA ASN A 6 5.06 24.69 34.43
C ASN A 6 3.97 25.16 33.43
N GLN A 7 4.35 25.57 32.21
CA GLN A 7 3.38 25.87 31.16
C GLN A 7 2.87 24.57 30.54
N LEU A 8 1.74 24.10 31.06
CA LEU A 8 0.87 23.11 30.44
C LEU A 8 0.38 23.65 29.09
N ILE A 9 0.57 22.87 28.03
CA ILE A 9 0.05 23.16 26.70
C ILE A 9 -1.49 23.18 26.77
N GLU A 10 -2.08 24.33 26.40
CA GLU A 10 -3.52 24.56 26.34
C GLU A 10 -4.29 23.48 25.54
N PRO A 11 -5.43 22.94 26.03
CA PRO A 11 -6.21 21.90 25.34
C PRO A 11 -6.66 22.26 23.93
N LYS A 12 -6.80 23.55 23.61
CA LYS A 12 -7.14 24.03 22.25
C LYS A 12 -6.06 23.76 21.22
N ALA A 13 -4.78 23.81 21.60
CA ALA A 13 -3.67 23.52 20.69
C ALA A 13 -3.63 22.02 20.32
N LEU A 14 -4.03 21.14 21.25
CA LEU A 14 -4.15 19.70 20.98
C LEU A 14 -5.33 19.38 20.06
N GLN A 15 -6.46 20.09 20.21
CA GLN A 15 -7.62 19.95 19.29
C GLN A 15 -7.32 20.42 17.86
N GLU A 16 -6.51 21.48 17.69
CA GLU A 16 -6.05 21.97 16.37
C GLU A 16 -5.10 20.98 15.67
N VAL A 17 -4.25 20.27 16.42
CA VAL A 17 -3.31 19.26 15.87
C VAL A 17 -4.03 17.96 15.50
N LEU A 18 -5.13 17.61 16.18
CA LEU A 18 -5.89 16.39 15.96
C LEU A 18 -6.93 16.49 14.82
N LYS A 19 -7.29 17.70 14.36
CA LYS A 19 -8.22 17.92 13.24
C LYS A 19 -7.63 17.67 11.83
N LYS A 20 -6.35 17.32 11.70
CA LYS A 20 -5.57 17.63 10.47
C LYS A 20 -4.98 16.45 9.70
N ARG A 21 -5.58 15.26 9.68
CA ARG A 21 -5.00 14.13 8.92
C ARG A 21 -6.04 13.54 7.98
N VAL A 22 -6.04 14.04 6.75
CA VAL A 22 -6.73 13.46 5.59
C VAL A 22 -5.65 13.29 4.52
N HIS A 23 -5.66 12.16 3.81
CA HIS A 23 -4.72 11.87 2.73
C HIS A 23 -4.59 13.07 1.78
N GLY A 24 -3.36 13.52 1.52
CA GLY A 24 -3.07 14.71 0.70
C GLY A 24 -3.09 16.07 1.43
N HIS A 25 -3.44 16.14 2.73
CA HIS A 25 -3.42 17.40 3.50
C HIS A 25 -2.09 17.70 4.19
N LEU A 26 -1.34 16.68 4.59
CA LEU A 26 -0.06 16.83 5.29
C LEU A 26 1.09 16.21 4.52
N GLU A 27 2.26 16.84 4.61
CA GLU A 27 3.50 16.26 4.09
C GLU A 27 3.86 14.98 4.85
N PRO A 28 4.08 13.85 4.15
CA PRO A 28 4.80 12.73 4.75
C PRO A 28 6.13 13.23 5.33
N ARG A 29 6.42 12.85 6.57
CA ARG A 29 7.72 13.17 7.17
C ARG A 29 8.82 12.44 6.39
N GLY A 30 9.97 13.08 6.22
CA GLY A 30 11.17 12.45 5.62
C GLY A 30 11.62 13.00 4.27
N TYR A 31 10.95 14.01 3.70
CA TYR A 31 11.39 14.67 2.45
C TYR A 31 12.59 15.61 2.60
N THR A 32 13.00 15.96 3.83
CA THR A 32 14.05 16.97 4.14
C THR A 32 15.48 16.58 3.71
N GLY A 33 15.66 15.52 2.92
CA GLY A 33 16.95 15.05 2.42
C GLY A 33 16.92 14.49 1.00
N VAL A 34 15.85 14.76 0.23
CA VAL A 34 15.81 14.37 -1.18
C VAL A 34 16.78 15.25 -1.97
N PRO A 35 17.71 14.68 -2.77
CA PRO A 35 18.61 15.48 -3.58
C PRO A 35 17.88 16.40 -4.56
N ALA A 36 18.54 17.49 -4.94
CA ALA A 36 18.03 18.38 -5.98
C ALA A 36 17.90 17.65 -7.33
N ALA A 37 16.91 18.02 -8.13
CA ALA A 37 16.78 17.54 -9.50
C ALA A 37 18.03 17.93 -10.32
N GLY A 38 18.48 17.05 -11.21
CA GLY A 38 19.69 17.26 -12.00
C GLY A 38 21.02 17.05 -11.26
N SER A 39 21.01 16.75 -9.95
CA SER A 39 22.24 16.49 -9.17
C SER A 39 22.97 15.20 -9.57
N GLY A 40 22.25 14.24 -10.18
CA GLY A 40 22.78 12.91 -10.47
C GLY A 40 22.79 11.94 -9.28
N GLU A 41 22.40 12.40 -8.09
CA GLU A 41 22.31 11.58 -6.88
C GLU A 41 20.89 10.99 -6.70
N SER A 42 20.78 9.68 -6.57
CA SER A 42 19.51 9.01 -6.27
C SER A 42 19.01 9.25 -4.84
N GLY A 43 19.90 9.67 -3.93
CA GLY A 43 19.61 9.99 -2.52
C GLY A 43 20.12 8.94 -1.53
N THR A 44 20.31 9.35 -0.28
CA THR A 44 20.61 8.48 0.87
C THR A 44 19.51 8.67 1.93
N GLY A 45 18.59 7.71 2.08
CA GLY A 45 17.49 7.82 3.04
C GLY A 45 16.20 7.16 2.54
N ARG A 46 15.06 7.50 3.18
CA ARG A 46 13.76 6.92 2.84
C ARG A 46 13.20 7.40 1.50
N PHE A 47 13.44 8.65 1.13
CA PHE A 47 13.00 9.23 -0.14
C PHE A 47 14.19 9.57 -1.03
N GLY A 48 14.00 9.50 -2.34
CA GLY A 48 15.04 9.76 -3.34
C GLY A 48 14.48 10.08 -4.72
N ARG A 49 15.31 10.00 -5.76
CA ARG A 49 14.93 10.24 -7.15
C ARG A 49 15.22 9.02 -8.02
N MET A 50 14.22 8.61 -8.81
CA MET A 50 14.38 7.57 -9.81
C MET A 50 15.18 8.08 -11.01
N PHE A 51 15.00 9.35 -11.39
CA PHE A 51 15.69 9.98 -12.51
C PHE A 51 16.50 11.20 -12.07
N PRO A 52 17.58 11.00 -11.27
CA PRO A 52 18.26 12.10 -10.60
C PRO A 52 19.01 13.08 -11.52
N ARG A 53 19.24 12.70 -12.78
CA ARG A 53 19.86 13.54 -13.81
C ARG A 53 18.85 14.37 -14.61
N LEU A 54 17.55 14.08 -14.50
CA LEU A 54 16.55 14.88 -15.20
C LEU A 54 16.37 16.22 -14.49
N PRO A 55 16.26 17.34 -15.24
CA PRO A 55 15.95 18.62 -14.66
C PRO A 55 14.54 18.62 -14.08
N ALA A 56 14.33 19.45 -13.06
CA ALA A 56 12.98 19.76 -12.60
C ALA A 56 12.19 20.43 -13.73
N HIS A 57 10.92 20.11 -13.81
CA HIS A 57 9.97 20.83 -14.63
C HIS A 57 9.86 22.27 -14.12
N GLN A 58 9.95 23.25 -15.03
CA GLN A 58 9.79 24.65 -14.72
C GLN A 58 8.45 25.12 -15.29
N GLU A 59 7.47 25.30 -14.42
CA GLU A 59 6.15 25.86 -14.74
C GLU A 59 5.81 26.94 -13.73
N ASP A 60 4.92 27.85 -14.12
CA ASP A 60 4.36 28.82 -13.19
C ASP A 60 3.39 28.13 -12.20
N ASN A 61 3.58 28.39 -10.90
CA ASN A 61 2.74 27.81 -9.86
C ASN A 61 1.25 28.15 -10.05
N GLY A 62 0.94 29.36 -10.50
CA GLY A 62 -0.43 29.79 -10.77
C GLY A 62 -1.08 29.01 -11.90
N GLN A 63 -0.34 28.67 -12.95
CA GLN A 63 -0.84 27.83 -14.05
C GLN A 63 -1.13 26.39 -13.60
N LEU A 64 -0.31 25.81 -12.72
CA LEU A 64 -0.56 24.49 -12.15
C LEU A 64 -1.78 24.46 -11.22
N GLU A 65 -1.96 25.51 -10.44
CA GLU A 65 -3.17 25.69 -9.64
C GLU A 65 -4.41 25.78 -10.54
N GLN A 66 -4.36 26.57 -11.62
CA GLN A 66 -5.43 26.66 -12.60
C GLN A 66 -5.72 25.31 -13.27
N LEU A 67 -4.70 24.53 -13.65
CA LEU A 67 -4.88 23.21 -14.24
C LEU A 67 -5.71 22.29 -13.33
N GLY A 68 -5.42 22.30 -12.04
CA GLY A 68 -6.11 21.47 -11.04
C GLY A 68 -7.41 22.05 -10.50
N THR A 69 -7.84 23.24 -10.91
CA THR A 69 -9.00 23.94 -10.34
C THR A 69 -10.20 23.91 -11.30
N PRO A 70 -11.45 23.77 -10.78
CA PRO A 70 -12.66 23.87 -11.61
C PRO A 70 -12.88 25.25 -12.25
N VAL A 71 -13.61 25.30 -13.37
CA VAL A 71 -13.89 26.55 -14.11
C VAL A 71 -14.64 27.56 -13.24
N GLU A 72 -15.64 27.09 -12.50
CA GLU A 72 -16.41 27.88 -11.54
C GLU A 72 -15.57 28.47 -10.39
N GLN A 73 -14.33 28.00 -10.20
CA GLN A 73 -13.36 28.52 -9.24
C GLN A 73 -12.19 29.25 -9.92
N GLY A 74 -12.29 29.55 -11.22
CA GLY A 74 -11.27 30.26 -11.99
C GLY A 74 -10.14 29.38 -12.52
N GLY A 75 -10.32 28.06 -12.57
CA GLY A 75 -9.36 27.12 -13.16
C GLY A 75 -9.72 26.67 -14.58
N SER A 76 -9.00 25.66 -15.06
CA SER A 76 -9.11 25.12 -16.42
C SER A 76 -10.28 24.15 -16.60
N GLY A 77 -10.74 23.51 -15.53
CA GLY A 77 -11.73 22.43 -15.60
C GLY A 77 -11.24 21.10 -16.19
N LEU A 78 -9.99 21.00 -16.68
CA LEU A 78 -9.48 19.80 -17.37
C LEU A 78 -9.42 18.56 -16.48
N MET A 79 -9.30 18.77 -15.17
CA MET A 79 -9.27 17.68 -14.17
C MET A 79 -10.61 17.47 -13.46
N VAL A 80 -11.69 18.07 -13.95
CA VAL A 80 -13.03 17.94 -13.39
C VAL A 80 -13.84 16.95 -14.21
N ASP A 81 -14.50 16.02 -13.52
CA ASP A 81 -15.49 15.17 -14.16
C ASP A 81 -16.84 15.88 -14.28
N GLN A 82 -17.32 15.97 -15.52
CA GLN A 82 -18.64 16.52 -15.86
C GLN A 82 -19.69 15.40 -16.09
N GLY A 83 -19.49 14.23 -15.46
CA GLY A 83 -20.37 13.06 -15.57
C GLY A 83 -20.04 12.14 -16.74
N GLY A 84 -18.82 12.24 -17.30
CA GLY A 84 -18.39 11.48 -18.47
C GLY A 84 -17.42 10.34 -18.16
N VAL A 85 -16.90 10.27 -16.93
CA VAL A 85 -15.97 9.19 -16.53
C VAL A 85 -16.74 7.92 -16.21
N GLY A 86 -16.41 6.85 -16.94
CA GLY A 86 -17.00 5.53 -16.72
C GLY A 86 -16.26 4.70 -15.67
N ASP A 87 -16.77 3.49 -15.46
CA ASP A 87 -16.17 2.49 -14.59
C ASP A 87 -15.00 1.77 -15.28
N SER A 88 -13.99 1.42 -14.48
CA SER A 88 -12.92 0.50 -14.86
C SER A 88 -13.35 -0.97 -14.64
N THR A 89 -12.47 -1.90 -14.99
CA THR A 89 -12.58 -3.33 -14.65
C THR A 89 -12.01 -3.66 -13.27
N ILE A 90 -11.52 -2.66 -12.53
CA ILE A 90 -10.85 -2.83 -11.24
C ILE A 90 -11.90 -2.64 -10.12
N PRO A 91 -12.07 -3.59 -9.19
CA PRO A 91 -12.96 -3.40 -8.05
C PRO A 91 -12.57 -2.18 -7.20
N ALA A 92 -13.57 -1.46 -6.68
CA ALA A 92 -13.39 -0.21 -5.94
C ALA A 92 -12.52 -0.36 -4.68
N GLY A 93 -12.45 -1.56 -4.10
CA GLY A 93 -11.57 -1.86 -2.96
C GLY A 93 -10.09 -1.70 -3.28
N PHE A 94 -9.67 -1.87 -4.54
CA PHE A 94 -8.26 -1.72 -4.94
C PHE A 94 -7.79 -0.25 -4.89
N THR A 95 -8.69 0.73 -4.98
CA THR A 95 -8.34 2.15 -4.71
C THR A 95 -7.79 2.30 -3.29
N TYR A 96 -8.48 1.71 -2.32
CA TYR A 96 -8.16 1.83 -0.90
C TYR A 96 -7.07 0.84 -0.45
N LEU A 97 -6.94 -0.30 -1.13
CA LEU A 97 -5.76 -1.16 -0.97
C LEU A 97 -4.49 -0.42 -1.41
N GLY A 98 -4.56 0.36 -2.49
CA GLY A 98 -3.46 1.23 -2.92
C GLY A 98 -3.09 2.27 -1.86
N GLN A 99 -4.09 2.90 -1.24
CA GLN A 99 -3.88 3.83 -0.13
C GLN A 99 -3.24 3.14 1.09
N PHE A 100 -3.70 1.94 1.45
CA PHE A 100 -3.11 1.15 2.54
C PHE A 100 -1.65 0.78 2.26
N ILE A 101 -1.34 0.39 1.01
CA ILE A 101 0.04 0.14 0.55
C ILE A 101 0.91 1.40 0.66
N ASP A 102 0.40 2.56 0.23
CA ASP A 102 1.12 3.84 0.36
C ASP A 102 1.43 4.14 1.83
N HIS A 103 0.46 3.93 2.73
CA HIS A 103 0.66 4.15 4.15
C HIS A 103 1.77 3.25 4.72
N ASP A 104 1.80 1.97 4.35
CA ASP A 104 2.83 1.03 4.81
C ASP A 104 4.25 1.47 4.41
N ILE A 105 4.44 1.84 3.14
CA ILE A 105 5.77 2.14 2.61
C ILE A 105 6.24 3.57 2.92
N THR A 106 5.35 4.51 3.26
CA THR A 106 5.68 5.93 3.48
C THR A 106 5.63 6.42 4.93
N PHE A 107 5.19 5.59 5.90
CA PHE A 107 5.03 6.03 7.30
C PHE A 107 6.33 6.31 8.06
N ASP A 108 6.70 7.58 8.23
CA ASP A 108 7.87 8.01 9.02
C ASP A 108 7.47 8.49 10.44
N THR A 109 7.83 7.71 11.46
CA THR A 109 7.60 8.03 12.89
C THR A 109 8.69 8.91 13.52
N THR A 110 9.81 9.16 12.83
CA THR A 110 10.95 9.89 13.39
C THR A 110 10.54 11.31 13.80
N SER A 111 10.83 11.71 15.04
CA SER A 111 10.46 13.06 15.52
C SER A 111 11.38 14.14 14.95
N SER A 112 10.93 15.40 14.93
CA SER A 112 11.76 16.54 14.49
C SER A 112 12.96 16.77 15.42
N LEU A 113 12.86 16.38 16.70
CA LEU A 113 13.93 16.48 17.69
C LEU A 113 15.01 15.41 17.47
N ASP A 114 14.60 14.18 17.12
CA ASP A 114 15.55 13.11 16.76
C ASP A 114 16.35 13.47 15.50
N LYS A 115 15.72 14.16 14.54
CA LYS A 115 16.40 14.66 13.32
C LYS A 115 17.41 15.78 13.61
N GLN A 116 17.18 16.61 14.63
CA GLN A 116 18.07 17.71 15.00
C GLN A 116 19.26 17.23 15.84
N ASN A 117 19.05 16.26 16.73
CA ASN A 117 20.09 15.76 17.63
C ASN A 117 21.08 14.82 16.95
N ASP A 118 20.72 14.24 15.81
CA ASP A 118 21.66 13.40 15.06
C ASP A 118 21.52 13.58 13.53
N PRO A 119 22.15 14.61 12.94
CA PRO A 119 22.19 14.84 11.50
C PRO A 119 22.91 13.71 10.72
N ARG A 120 23.60 12.80 11.41
CA ARG A 120 24.29 11.63 10.86
C ARG A 120 23.80 10.32 11.48
N ALA A 121 22.61 10.29 12.09
CA ALA A 121 22.16 9.15 12.87
C ALA A 121 22.15 7.90 12.02
N LEU A 122 23.09 7.02 12.34
CA LEU A 122 23.13 5.67 11.84
C LEU A 122 21.87 4.97 12.32
N ARG A 123 20.91 4.83 11.40
CA ARG A 123 19.99 3.69 11.29
C ARG A 123 18.97 3.53 12.42
N ASN A 124 17.90 4.32 12.38
CA ASN A 124 16.57 3.74 12.63
C ASN A 124 15.45 4.45 11.85
N PHE A 125 15.71 4.75 10.57
CA PHE A 125 14.61 5.06 9.67
C PHE A 125 13.91 3.75 9.35
N ARG A 126 12.61 3.64 9.68
CA ARG A 126 11.75 2.59 9.13
C ARG A 126 11.97 2.59 7.61
N THR A 127 12.63 1.53 7.13
CA THR A 127 12.94 1.36 5.71
C THR A 127 11.63 1.26 4.94
N PRO A 128 11.56 1.75 3.69
CA PRO A 128 10.34 1.62 2.90
C PRO A 128 10.15 0.16 2.48
N ARG A 129 9.48 -0.63 3.32
CA ARG A 129 9.25 -2.06 3.12
C ARG A 129 7.76 -2.34 3.14
N LEU A 130 7.38 -3.41 2.46
CA LEU A 130 6.05 -3.99 2.49
C LEU A 130 6.02 -5.09 3.55
N ASP A 131 6.22 -4.70 4.79
CA ASP A 131 6.35 -5.57 5.96
C ASP A 131 5.28 -5.31 7.03
N LEU A 132 4.26 -4.51 6.70
CA LEU A 132 3.16 -4.20 7.61
C LEU A 132 3.63 -3.57 8.92
N ASP A 133 4.74 -2.84 8.91
CA ASP A 133 5.22 -2.08 10.06
C ASP A 133 4.18 -1.03 10.53
N SER A 134 3.35 -0.53 9.60
CA SER A 134 2.17 0.30 9.91
C SER A 134 1.09 -0.40 10.76
N VAL A 135 1.16 -1.74 10.86
CA VAL A 135 0.24 -2.60 11.65
C VAL A 135 0.95 -3.16 12.87
N TYR A 136 2.10 -3.81 12.69
CA TYR A 136 2.79 -4.55 13.74
C TYR A 136 3.56 -3.65 14.72
N MET A 137 4.01 -2.47 14.28
CA MET A 137 4.88 -1.60 15.07
C MET A 137 6.07 -2.37 15.67
N GLY A 138 6.37 -2.19 16.96
CA GLY A 138 7.43 -2.93 17.64
C GLY A 138 7.03 -4.34 18.12
N GLY A 139 5.87 -4.87 17.70
CA GLY A 139 5.40 -6.17 18.15
C GLY A 139 4.81 -6.17 19.57
N PRO A 140 4.40 -7.35 20.08
CA PRO A 140 3.69 -7.48 21.35
C PRO A 140 4.51 -7.10 22.58
N SER A 141 5.85 -7.07 22.48
CA SER A 141 6.72 -6.65 23.58
C SER A 141 6.87 -5.13 23.69
N ASP A 142 6.96 -4.42 22.57
CA ASP A 142 7.22 -2.96 22.56
C ASP A 142 5.93 -2.14 22.40
N SER A 143 4.94 -2.68 21.70
CA SER A 143 3.66 -2.03 21.40
C SER A 143 2.50 -2.78 22.04
N THR A 144 2.64 -3.16 23.31
CA THR A 144 1.73 -4.02 24.08
C THR A 144 0.26 -3.63 23.98
N TYR A 145 -0.04 -2.33 23.87
CA TYR A 145 -1.40 -1.78 23.78
C TYR A 145 -2.14 -2.13 22.47
N LEU A 146 -1.43 -2.65 21.45
CA LEU A 146 -2.03 -3.13 20.20
C LEU A 146 -2.44 -4.61 20.26
N TYR A 147 -1.97 -5.36 21.24
CA TYR A 147 -2.12 -6.82 21.31
C TYR A 147 -3.02 -7.23 22.48
N ASP A 148 -3.67 -8.38 22.35
CA ASP A 148 -4.54 -8.92 23.39
C ASP A 148 -3.68 -9.39 24.59
N GLN A 149 -3.98 -8.89 25.79
CA GLN A 149 -3.20 -9.26 26.98
C GLN A 149 -3.43 -10.70 27.45
N THR A 150 -4.58 -11.28 27.09
CA THR A 150 -4.90 -12.69 27.38
C THR A 150 -4.28 -13.63 26.34
N ASP A 151 -3.99 -13.11 25.15
CA ASP A 151 -3.32 -13.83 24.07
C ASP A 151 -2.38 -12.88 23.27
N PRO A 152 -1.16 -12.62 23.75
CA PRO A 152 -0.24 -11.65 23.13
C PRO A 152 0.26 -12.04 21.73
N ASP A 153 -0.02 -13.26 21.25
CA ASP A 153 0.22 -13.61 19.86
C ASP A 153 -0.84 -12.96 18.94
N LYS A 154 -1.96 -12.45 19.46
CA LYS A 154 -3.07 -11.86 18.71
C LYS A 154 -3.15 -10.35 18.91
N PHE A 155 -3.63 -9.65 17.90
CA PHE A 155 -4.03 -8.25 18.00
C PHE A 155 -5.31 -8.09 18.81
N LEU A 156 -5.37 -6.99 19.57
CA LEU A 156 -6.56 -6.56 20.26
C LEU A 156 -7.59 -6.03 19.25
N LEU A 157 -8.84 -6.49 19.38
CA LEU A 157 -9.99 -5.93 18.68
C LEU A 157 -10.85 -5.15 19.68
N GLY A 158 -11.36 -4.00 19.23
CA GLY A 158 -12.27 -3.16 19.98
C GLY A 158 -13.73 -3.63 19.88
N PRO A 159 -14.64 -3.06 20.69
CA PRO A 159 -16.06 -3.30 20.53
C PRO A 159 -16.56 -2.71 19.20
N SER A 160 -17.41 -3.44 18.50
CA SER A 160 -18.14 -2.91 17.34
C SER A 160 -19.16 -1.87 17.80
N VAL A 161 -19.14 -0.69 17.19
CA VAL A 161 -20.17 0.33 17.39
C VAL A 161 -21.03 0.41 16.14
N ASN A 162 -22.31 0.09 16.31
CA ASN A 162 -23.28 -0.04 15.24
C ASN A 162 -24.58 0.68 15.62
N THR A 163 -24.65 2.00 15.38
CA THR A 163 -25.73 2.85 15.91
C THR A 163 -26.11 3.97 14.95
N GLY A 164 -27.39 4.30 14.87
CA GLY A 164 -27.88 5.42 14.06
C GLY A 164 -28.26 5.00 12.64
N ALA A 165 -28.52 5.98 11.78
CA ALA A 165 -29.22 5.76 10.52
C ALA A 165 -28.48 4.87 9.51
N PHE A 166 -27.18 4.65 9.68
CA PHE A 166 -26.37 3.77 8.83
C PHE A 166 -26.18 2.38 9.41
N ALA A 167 -26.56 2.10 10.66
CA ALA A 167 -26.26 0.84 11.33
C ALA A 167 -26.67 -0.42 10.54
N HIS A 168 -25.76 -1.39 10.42
CA HIS A 168 -26.08 -2.70 9.84
C HIS A 168 -27.16 -3.40 10.68
N PRO A 169 -28.13 -4.12 10.08
CA PRO A 169 -29.21 -4.79 10.84
C PRO A 169 -28.70 -5.78 11.89
N THR A 170 -27.56 -6.41 11.64
CA THR A 170 -26.87 -7.29 12.58
C THR A 170 -25.56 -6.66 13.04
N PRO A 171 -25.29 -6.55 14.36
CA PRO A 171 -23.98 -6.16 14.86
C PRO A 171 -22.91 -7.21 14.50
N ASP A 172 -21.74 -6.76 14.06
CA ASP A 172 -20.58 -7.65 13.87
C ASP A 172 -19.99 -8.03 15.24
N ALA A 173 -20.16 -9.29 15.65
CA ALA A 173 -19.64 -9.80 16.92
C ALA A 173 -18.11 -9.93 16.95
N ALA A 174 -17.42 -9.85 15.80
CA ALA A 174 -15.97 -9.98 15.72
C ALA A 174 -15.20 -8.69 16.11
N GLY A 175 -15.90 -7.64 16.57
CA GLY A 175 -15.28 -6.39 17.05
C GLY A 175 -14.84 -5.43 15.93
N ASP A 176 -14.36 -4.25 16.29
CA ASP A 176 -13.78 -3.21 15.41
C ASP A 176 -12.29 -2.96 15.73
N LEU A 177 -11.68 -1.92 15.16
CA LEU A 177 -10.44 -1.34 15.67
C LEU A 177 -10.62 -0.92 17.14
N PRO A 178 -9.62 -1.16 18.02
CA PRO A 178 -9.64 -0.60 19.37
C PRO A 178 -9.60 0.93 19.30
N ARG A 179 -10.46 1.60 20.08
CA ARG A 179 -10.57 3.06 20.14
C ARG A 179 -10.47 3.55 21.57
N ASN A 180 -9.88 4.73 21.76
CA ASN A 180 -9.87 5.39 23.06
C ASN A 180 -11.22 6.06 23.38
N ALA A 181 -11.34 6.68 24.55
CA ALA A 181 -12.58 7.35 24.99
C ALA A 181 -13.03 8.49 24.05
N GLN A 182 -12.13 9.04 23.24
CA GLN A 182 -12.36 10.07 22.24
C GLN A 182 -12.57 9.50 20.83
N GLN A 183 -12.82 8.19 20.71
CA GLN A 183 -13.07 7.47 19.45
C GLN A 183 -11.91 7.45 18.46
N ILE A 184 -10.68 7.77 18.91
CA ILE A 184 -9.48 7.69 18.09
C ILE A 184 -9.01 6.23 18.05
N ALA A 185 -8.78 5.70 16.83
CA ALA A 185 -8.24 4.36 16.66
C ALA A 185 -6.84 4.24 17.27
N LEU A 186 -6.65 3.17 18.04
CA LEU A 186 -5.36 2.76 18.60
C LEU A 186 -4.70 1.81 17.61
N ILE A 187 -4.02 2.38 16.61
CA ILE A 187 -3.38 1.66 15.52
C ILE A 187 -1.97 2.21 15.26
N GLY A 188 -1.14 1.43 14.56
CA GLY A 188 0.26 1.78 14.31
C GLY A 188 0.45 3.06 13.48
N ASP A 189 -0.16 3.11 12.29
CA ASP A 189 -0.25 4.32 11.48
C ASP A 189 -1.66 4.94 11.57
N PRO A 190 -1.82 6.13 12.20
CA PRO A 190 -3.12 6.78 12.32
C PRO A 190 -3.73 7.19 10.96
N ARG A 191 -2.96 7.24 9.87
CA ARG A 191 -3.52 7.49 8.53
C ARG A 191 -4.45 6.37 8.07
N ASN A 192 -4.30 5.16 8.62
CA ASN A 192 -5.21 4.07 8.30
C ASN A 192 -6.62 4.24 8.86
N ASP A 193 -6.89 5.23 9.71
CA ASP A 193 -8.22 5.55 10.23
C ASP A 193 -8.79 6.86 9.62
N GLU A 194 -8.27 7.29 8.47
CA GLU A 194 -8.73 8.50 7.76
C GLU A 194 -10.11 8.37 7.12
N ASN A 195 -10.43 7.22 6.56
CA ASN A 195 -11.75 6.91 6.04
C ASN A 195 -12.12 5.47 6.40
N LEU A 196 -13.41 5.19 6.41
CA LEU A 196 -13.92 3.91 6.90
C LEU A 196 -13.42 2.70 6.11
N ILE A 197 -13.20 2.82 4.80
CA ILE A 197 -12.75 1.67 4.00
C ILE A 197 -11.31 1.29 4.39
N VAL A 198 -10.41 2.27 4.53
CA VAL A 198 -9.02 2.00 4.96
C VAL A 198 -8.97 1.51 6.41
N ALA A 199 -9.80 2.07 7.30
CA ALA A 199 -9.88 1.63 8.69
C ALA A 199 -10.29 0.16 8.77
N GLN A 200 -11.29 -0.21 7.98
CA GLN A 200 -11.77 -1.58 7.93
C GLN A 200 -10.81 -2.51 7.19
N LEU A 201 -10.05 -2.04 6.19
CA LEU A 201 -8.95 -2.82 5.61
C LEU A 201 -7.87 -3.12 6.65
N HIS A 202 -7.50 -2.13 7.47
CA HIS A 202 -6.57 -2.33 8.58
C HIS A 202 -7.11 -3.38 9.56
N ARG A 203 -8.40 -3.28 9.95
CA ARG A 203 -9.08 -4.28 10.77
C ARG A 203 -9.02 -5.67 10.13
N GLN A 204 -9.24 -5.81 8.82
CA GLN A 204 -9.13 -7.11 8.16
C GLN A 204 -7.72 -7.70 8.25
N VAL A 205 -6.67 -6.87 8.24
CA VAL A 205 -5.30 -7.35 8.46
C VAL A 205 -5.09 -7.83 9.90
N LEU A 206 -5.66 -7.15 10.90
CA LEU A 206 -5.64 -7.61 12.31
C LEU A 206 -6.34 -8.97 12.45
N LYS A 207 -7.56 -9.08 11.93
CA LYS A 207 -8.33 -10.33 11.93
C LYS A 207 -7.62 -11.46 11.19
N PHE A 208 -7.02 -11.13 10.04
CA PHE A 208 -6.23 -12.07 9.26
C PHE A 208 -5.06 -12.61 10.08
N HIS A 209 -4.28 -11.75 10.74
CA HIS A 209 -3.20 -12.18 11.63
C HIS A 209 -3.71 -13.10 12.74
N ASN A 210 -4.77 -12.70 13.46
CA ASN A 210 -5.35 -13.50 14.54
C ASN A 210 -5.77 -14.89 14.07
N ARG A 211 -6.34 -14.98 12.85
CA ARG A 211 -6.71 -16.27 12.25
C ARG A 211 -5.50 -17.08 11.81
N VAL A 212 -4.44 -16.43 11.33
CA VAL A 212 -3.17 -17.10 10.99
C VAL A 212 -2.48 -17.63 12.25
N VAL A 213 -2.55 -16.94 13.38
CA VAL A 213 -2.10 -17.45 14.70
C VAL A 213 -2.80 -18.76 15.03
N ASP A 214 -4.14 -18.79 14.92
CA ASP A 214 -4.91 -20.02 15.15
C ASP A 214 -4.55 -21.12 14.17
N PHE A 215 -4.34 -20.78 12.90
CA PHE A 215 -3.88 -21.72 11.89
C PHE A 215 -2.49 -22.30 12.25
N VAL A 216 -1.52 -21.46 12.58
CA VAL A 216 -0.16 -21.86 12.96
C VAL A 216 -0.17 -22.77 14.18
N ARG A 217 -0.97 -22.44 15.21
CA ARG A 217 -1.20 -23.30 16.38
C ARG A 217 -1.82 -24.64 16.02
N SER A 218 -2.82 -24.66 15.14
CA SER A 218 -3.45 -25.90 14.66
C SER A 218 -2.48 -26.81 13.89
N LYS A 219 -1.36 -26.27 13.40
CA LYS A 219 -0.27 -27.03 12.77
C LYS A 219 0.81 -27.47 13.75
N GLY A 220 0.62 -27.25 15.06
CA GLY A 220 1.51 -27.73 16.11
C GLY A 220 2.77 -26.88 16.32
N ALA A 221 2.74 -25.60 15.93
CA ALA A 221 3.84 -24.69 16.22
C ALA A 221 4.05 -24.54 17.74
N ALA A 222 5.32 -24.53 18.18
CA ALA A 222 5.64 -24.29 19.58
C ALA A 222 5.25 -22.86 20.00
N PRO A 223 4.73 -22.64 21.22
CA PRO A 223 4.27 -21.32 21.67
C PRO A 223 5.27 -20.18 21.42
N ALA A 224 6.55 -20.43 21.67
CA ALA A 224 7.62 -19.43 21.53
C ALA A 224 7.82 -18.87 20.11
N VAL A 225 7.26 -19.51 19.07
CA VAL A 225 7.44 -19.10 17.67
C VAL A 225 6.12 -18.81 16.96
N VAL A 226 4.98 -18.86 17.65
CA VAL A 226 3.66 -18.70 17.04
C VAL A 226 3.54 -17.31 16.41
N PHE A 227 3.76 -16.24 17.19
CA PHE A 227 3.68 -14.86 16.69
C PHE A 227 4.60 -14.62 15.48
N SER A 228 5.89 -14.94 15.59
CA SER A 228 6.86 -14.68 14.52
C SER A 228 6.53 -15.45 13.24
N THR A 229 6.05 -16.69 13.38
CA THR A 229 5.62 -17.52 12.24
C THR A 229 4.36 -16.93 11.59
N ALA A 230 3.37 -16.53 12.39
CA ALA A 230 2.14 -15.93 11.90
C ALA A 230 2.42 -14.59 11.21
N GLN A 231 3.22 -13.72 11.82
CA GLN A 231 3.64 -12.44 11.26
C GLN A 231 4.33 -12.63 9.90
N GLN A 232 5.27 -13.58 9.79
CA GLN A 232 5.97 -13.85 8.54
C GLN A 232 5.02 -14.37 7.45
N LEU A 233 4.12 -15.29 7.77
CA LEU A 233 3.12 -15.78 6.83
C LEU A 233 2.19 -14.65 6.36
N VAL A 234 1.73 -13.79 7.26
CA VAL A 234 0.89 -12.64 6.91
C VAL A 234 1.63 -11.70 5.96
N ARG A 235 2.90 -11.37 6.25
CA ARG A 235 3.74 -10.54 5.38
C ARG A 235 3.90 -11.15 3.99
N TRP A 236 4.16 -12.45 3.89
CA TRP A 236 4.29 -13.12 2.59
C TRP A 236 3.00 -13.11 1.78
N HIS A 237 1.84 -13.36 2.42
CA HIS A 237 0.56 -13.28 1.73
C HIS A 237 0.23 -11.83 1.31
N TYR A 238 0.55 -10.84 2.15
CA TYR A 238 0.41 -9.42 1.79
C TYR A 238 1.28 -9.04 0.59
N GLN A 239 2.58 -9.36 0.62
CA GLN A 239 3.50 -9.12 -0.51
C GLN A 239 3.04 -9.86 -1.78
N TRP A 240 2.52 -11.08 -1.64
CA TRP A 240 1.93 -11.82 -2.75
C TRP A 240 0.71 -11.11 -3.35
N ILE A 241 -0.22 -10.63 -2.51
CA ILE A 241 -1.38 -9.84 -2.95
C ILE A 241 -0.91 -8.58 -3.71
N VAL A 242 0.09 -7.87 -3.17
CA VAL A 242 0.65 -6.67 -3.82
C VAL A 242 1.15 -6.99 -5.24
N VAL A 243 1.90 -8.09 -5.41
CA VAL A 243 2.51 -8.44 -6.71
C VAL A 243 1.51 -9.08 -7.67
N HIS A 244 0.73 -10.05 -7.19
CA HIS A 244 -0.02 -10.96 -8.03
C HIS A 244 -1.50 -10.62 -8.18
N ASP A 245 -2.04 -9.75 -7.31
CA ASP A 245 -3.42 -9.28 -7.40
C ASP A 245 -3.46 -7.78 -7.70
N TYR A 246 -2.91 -6.95 -6.80
CA TYR A 246 -2.92 -5.49 -6.94
C TYR A 246 -2.19 -5.01 -8.20
N LEU A 247 -0.88 -5.27 -8.32
CA LEU A 247 -0.11 -4.78 -9.47
C LEU A 247 -0.63 -5.32 -10.81
N LYS A 248 -1.08 -6.57 -10.87
CA LYS A 248 -1.61 -7.15 -12.12
C LYS A 248 -2.89 -6.47 -12.58
N ARG A 249 -3.72 -5.97 -11.66
CA ARG A 249 -4.92 -5.17 -11.97
C ARG A 249 -4.60 -3.73 -12.30
N ILE A 250 -3.57 -3.15 -11.69
CA ILE A 250 -3.23 -1.73 -11.90
C ILE A 250 -2.41 -1.51 -13.18
N VAL A 251 -1.42 -2.36 -13.45
CA VAL A 251 -0.45 -2.15 -14.54
C VAL A 251 -0.48 -3.25 -15.62
N GLY A 252 -1.31 -4.27 -15.43
CA GLY A 252 -1.39 -5.43 -16.30
C GLY A 252 -0.35 -6.51 -15.98
N ALA A 253 -0.74 -7.77 -16.18
CA ALA A 253 0.14 -8.92 -15.99
C ALA A 253 1.45 -8.87 -16.80
N PRO A 254 1.49 -8.39 -18.07
CA PRO A 254 2.73 -8.35 -18.85
C PRO A 254 3.85 -7.54 -18.20
N VAL A 255 3.56 -6.37 -17.61
CA VAL A 255 4.57 -5.52 -16.97
C VAL A 255 5.13 -6.18 -15.71
N VAL A 256 4.24 -6.72 -14.86
CA VAL A 256 4.64 -7.42 -13.63
C VAL A 256 5.50 -8.64 -13.96
N ASP A 257 5.04 -9.44 -14.91
CA ASP A 257 5.72 -10.67 -15.31
C ASP A 257 7.07 -10.39 -15.98
N ASP A 258 7.20 -9.32 -16.76
CA ASP A 258 8.48 -8.85 -17.32
C ASP A 258 9.47 -8.52 -16.19
N ILE A 259 9.07 -7.70 -15.22
CA ILE A 259 9.97 -7.32 -14.10
C ILE A 259 10.38 -8.55 -13.27
N LEU A 260 9.46 -9.48 -13.01
CA LEU A 260 9.77 -10.70 -12.26
C LEU A 260 10.67 -11.70 -13.01
N ARG A 261 10.71 -11.63 -14.35
CA ARG A 261 11.54 -12.52 -15.19
C ARG A 261 12.87 -11.88 -15.59
N ASN A 262 12.82 -10.62 -16.02
CA ASN A 262 13.92 -9.90 -16.64
C ASN A 262 14.54 -8.84 -15.72
N GLY A 263 13.93 -8.58 -14.56
CA GLY A 263 14.43 -7.63 -13.57
C GLY A 263 13.95 -6.19 -13.78
N ARG A 264 14.29 -5.34 -12.82
CA ARG A 264 14.03 -3.89 -12.86
C ARG A 264 15.02 -3.20 -13.80
N GLN A 265 14.55 -2.18 -14.52
CA GLN A 265 15.35 -1.41 -15.47
C GLN A 265 15.68 -0.01 -14.95
N PHE A 266 14.75 0.65 -14.27
CA PHE A 266 14.83 2.07 -13.89
C PHE A 266 14.98 2.28 -12.39
N TYR A 267 14.21 1.55 -11.58
CA TYR A 267 14.33 1.62 -10.12
C TYR A 267 15.58 0.88 -9.67
N ARG A 268 16.67 1.62 -9.48
CA ARG A 268 17.96 1.10 -9.02
C ARG A 268 18.40 1.84 -7.77
N PHE A 269 19.01 1.13 -6.84
CA PHE A 269 19.58 1.68 -5.62
C PHE A 269 20.86 0.93 -5.26
N SER A 270 21.80 1.63 -4.61
CA SER A 270 23.01 1.04 -4.04
C SER A 270 22.87 1.01 -2.52
N GLY A 271 22.97 -0.17 -1.92
CA GLY A 271 22.77 -0.34 -0.48
C GLY A 271 21.30 -0.50 -0.10
N GLN A 272 20.63 0.60 0.29
CA GLN A 272 19.26 0.55 0.84
C GLN A 272 18.22 1.01 -0.18
N PRO A 273 17.00 0.40 -0.18
CA PRO A 273 15.90 0.87 -1.00
C PRO A 273 15.36 2.22 -0.49
N PHE A 274 14.75 2.98 -1.39
CA PHE A 274 14.12 4.28 -1.14
C PHE A 274 12.82 4.44 -1.91
N ILE A 275 11.95 5.38 -1.54
CA ILE A 275 10.76 5.77 -2.29
C ILE A 275 11.10 6.93 -3.23
N PRO A 276 11.05 6.76 -4.55
CA PRO A 276 11.27 7.87 -5.47
C PRO A 276 10.16 8.92 -5.39
N VAL A 277 10.49 10.20 -5.52
CA VAL A 277 9.49 11.27 -5.62
C VAL A 277 8.61 11.12 -6.87
N GLU A 278 9.15 10.61 -7.97
CA GLU A 278 8.39 10.29 -9.19
C GLU A 278 7.32 9.23 -8.92
N PHE A 279 7.56 8.35 -7.94
CA PHE A 279 6.57 7.40 -7.44
C PHE A 279 5.59 8.06 -6.46
N SER A 280 6.06 8.64 -5.35
CA SER A 280 5.17 9.08 -4.25
C SER A 280 4.38 10.36 -4.52
N VAL A 281 4.86 11.20 -5.44
CA VAL A 281 4.26 12.51 -5.76
C VAL A 281 3.54 12.50 -7.11
N ALA A 282 3.81 11.51 -7.98
CA ALA A 282 3.14 11.38 -9.27
C ALA A 282 2.59 9.98 -9.53
N ALA A 283 3.43 8.98 -9.79
CA ALA A 283 2.97 7.72 -10.37
C ALA A 283 2.02 6.94 -9.46
N PHE A 284 2.20 6.98 -8.13
CA PHE A 284 1.34 6.31 -7.14
C PHE A 284 0.15 7.18 -6.67
N ARG A 285 0.00 8.39 -7.23
CA ARG A 285 -1.17 9.29 -7.00
C ARG A 285 -2.31 9.03 -7.96
N PHE A 286 -2.19 8.06 -8.87
CA PHE A 286 -3.26 7.66 -9.79
C PHE A 286 -4.53 7.21 -9.07
N GLY A 287 -4.41 6.67 -7.85
CA GLY A 287 -5.54 6.23 -7.05
C GLY A 287 -6.58 7.33 -6.80
N HIS A 288 -6.20 8.60 -6.81
CA HIS A 288 -7.15 9.72 -6.71
C HIS A 288 -8.17 9.75 -7.86
N SER A 289 -7.79 9.28 -9.06
CA SER A 289 -8.68 9.20 -10.23
C SER A 289 -9.72 8.07 -10.10
N MET A 290 -9.37 7.02 -9.36
CA MET A 290 -10.21 5.84 -9.15
C MET A 290 -11.30 6.03 -8.08
N VAL A 291 -11.23 7.10 -7.29
CA VAL A 291 -12.15 7.40 -6.18
C VAL A 291 -13.51 7.85 -6.70
N ARG A 292 -14.59 7.32 -6.11
CA ARG A 292 -15.99 7.63 -6.43
C ARG A 292 -16.55 8.70 -5.48
N ASP A 293 -17.59 9.42 -5.92
CA ASP A 293 -18.32 10.36 -5.07
C ASP A 293 -19.20 9.66 -4.03
N ASP A 294 -19.65 8.43 -4.32
CA ASP A 294 -20.43 7.58 -3.44
C ASP A 294 -20.09 6.09 -3.62
N TYR A 295 -20.36 5.32 -2.57
CA TYR A 295 -20.15 3.88 -2.54
C TYR A 295 -21.38 3.17 -2.00
N ARG A 296 -21.65 2.00 -2.58
CA ARG A 296 -22.60 1.04 -2.01
C ARG A 296 -21.98 0.47 -0.74
N PHE A 297 -22.55 0.85 0.38
CA PHE A 297 -22.03 0.55 1.70
C PHE A 297 -22.57 -0.79 2.22
N HIS A 298 -23.88 -1.03 2.10
CA HIS A 298 -24.54 -2.28 2.55
C HIS A 298 -24.90 -3.22 1.40
N ARG A 299 -24.93 -4.53 1.68
CA ARG A 299 -25.49 -5.53 0.77
C ARG A 299 -26.94 -5.23 0.39
N ALA A 300 -27.27 -5.46 -0.89
CA ALA A 300 -28.65 -5.40 -1.37
C ALA A 300 -29.41 -6.68 -1.00
N GLU A 301 -30.25 -6.65 0.04
CA GLU A 301 -31.26 -7.71 0.24
C GLU A 301 -32.38 -7.58 -0.79
N SER A 302 -32.78 -8.70 -1.40
CA SER A 302 -33.91 -8.77 -2.32
C SER A 302 -35.25 -8.65 -1.57
N GLY A 303 -36.08 -7.68 -1.95
CA GLY A 303 -37.51 -7.64 -1.58
C GLY A 303 -37.87 -6.97 -0.24
N ARG A 304 -36.97 -6.20 0.39
CA ARG A 304 -37.29 -5.44 1.61
C ARG A 304 -37.10 -3.92 1.43
N PRO A 305 -38.00 -3.06 1.94
CA PRO A 305 -37.75 -1.64 2.07
C PRO A 305 -36.51 -1.45 2.97
N PHE A 306 -35.54 -0.67 2.51
CA PHE A 306 -34.21 -0.63 3.10
C PHE A 306 -34.07 0.57 4.05
N THR A 307 -33.91 0.27 5.33
CA THR A 307 -33.43 1.16 6.39
C THR A 307 -32.34 0.36 7.09
N PRO A 308 -31.03 0.71 7.00
CA PRO A 308 -30.36 2.00 6.72
C PRO A 308 -30.25 2.41 5.22
N PRO A 309 -29.62 3.54 4.81
CA PRO A 309 -29.31 3.85 3.40
C PRO A 309 -28.29 2.89 2.77
N ARG A 310 -28.45 2.54 1.48
CA ARG A 310 -27.52 1.64 0.74
C ARG A 310 -26.23 2.31 0.29
N PHE A 311 -26.28 3.62 0.06
CA PHE A 311 -25.17 4.39 -0.46
C PHE A 311 -24.73 5.41 0.58
N ALA A 312 -23.41 5.59 0.68
CA ALA A 312 -22.79 6.65 1.46
C ALA A 312 -21.86 7.44 0.56
N THR A 313 -21.89 8.77 0.69
CA THR A 313 -20.97 9.65 -0.03
C THR A 313 -19.56 9.48 0.51
N LEU A 314 -18.55 9.79 -0.31
CA LEU A 314 -17.15 9.79 0.12
C LEU A 314 -16.95 10.65 1.39
N GLY A 315 -17.61 11.81 1.47
CA GLY A 315 -17.60 12.67 2.65
C GLY A 315 -18.22 12.03 3.91
N GLN A 316 -19.15 11.08 3.77
CA GLN A 316 -19.64 10.28 4.89
C GLN A 316 -18.60 9.26 5.35
N PHE A 317 -17.90 8.58 4.43
CA PHE A 317 -16.82 7.64 4.79
C PHE A 317 -15.68 8.29 5.60
N PHE A 318 -15.37 9.57 5.35
CA PHE A 318 -14.40 10.34 6.15
C PHE A 318 -14.91 10.69 7.56
N ARG A 319 -16.24 10.72 7.77
CA ARG A 319 -16.83 11.04 9.07
C ARG A 319 -17.08 9.81 9.93
N PHE A 320 -17.37 8.67 9.28
CA PHE A 320 -17.62 7.39 9.94
C PHE A 320 -16.44 6.84 10.75
N THR A 321 -15.23 7.38 10.59
CA THR A 321 -14.05 6.98 11.37
C THR A 321 -13.62 7.95 12.46
N ARG A 322 -14.24 9.13 12.65
CA ARG A 322 -13.74 10.11 13.64
C ARG A 322 -14.72 11.14 14.18
N GLN A 323 -15.77 11.50 13.43
CA GLN A 323 -16.32 12.85 13.56
C GLN A 323 -17.79 12.94 13.93
N ASP A 324 -18.59 11.92 13.63
CA ASP A 324 -20.05 12.00 13.82
C ASP A 324 -20.52 10.89 14.75
N THR A 325 -20.97 11.23 15.96
CA THR A 325 -21.50 10.29 16.95
C THR A 325 -22.98 9.98 16.77
N THR A 326 -23.66 10.63 15.81
CA THR A 326 -25.13 10.54 15.64
C THR A 326 -25.57 9.63 14.49
N ALA A 327 -24.69 9.36 13.52
CA ALA A 327 -24.92 8.50 12.36
C ALA A 327 -23.76 7.53 12.16
N VAL A 328 -23.52 6.70 13.16
CA VAL A 328 -22.27 5.98 13.36
C VAL A 328 -22.31 4.56 12.79
N GLN A 329 -21.49 4.31 11.77
CA GLN A 329 -21.09 2.94 11.45
C GLN A 329 -19.58 2.84 11.31
N TRP A 330 -18.96 2.16 12.26
CA TRP A 330 -17.52 1.98 12.27
C TRP A 330 -17.07 0.70 11.58
N VAL A 331 -18.00 -0.21 11.27
CA VAL A 331 -17.69 -1.56 10.80
C VAL A 331 -18.34 -1.83 9.46
N LEU A 332 -17.54 -2.31 8.50
CA LEU A 332 -18.06 -3.01 7.33
C LEU A 332 -18.31 -4.46 7.72
N HIS A 333 -19.54 -4.94 7.58
CA HIS A 333 -19.89 -6.33 7.91
C HIS A 333 -19.18 -7.27 6.91
N PRO A 334 -18.89 -8.55 7.26
CA PRO A 334 -18.29 -9.51 6.33
C PRO A 334 -18.90 -9.54 4.92
N ASP A 335 -20.23 -9.39 4.85
CA ASP A 335 -21.06 -9.36 3.65
C ASP A 335 -20.78 -8.12 2.78
N ASP A 336 -20.54 -6.97 3.41
CA ASP A 336 -20.36 -5.68 2.71
C ASP A 336 -19.09 -5.64 1.88
N TRP A 337 -18.10 -6.48 2.20
CA TRP A 337 -16.88 -6.60 1.42
C TRP A 337 -17.11 -7.05 -0.02
N GLU A 338 -18.25 -7.68 -0.33
CA GLU A 338 -18.64 -8.04 -1.70
C GLU A 338 -18.85 -6.79 -2.58
N ASN A 339 -19.05 -5.62 -1.98
CA ASN A 339 -19.14 -4.34 -2.71
C ASN A 339 -17.77 -3.83 -3.16
N PHE A 340 -16.68 -4.27 -2.52
CA PHE A 340 -15.34 -3.74 -2.72
C PHE A 340 -14.39 -4.75 -3.37
N PHE A 341 -14.59 -6.04 -3.13
CA PHE A 341 -13.77 -7.14 -3.64
C PHE A 341 -14.64 -8.31 -4.09
N GLU A 342 -14.05 -9.20 -4.88
CA GLU A 342 -14.70 -10.40 -5.45
C GLU A 342 -14.83 -11.52 -4.39
N THR A 343 -15.39 -11.21 -3.22
CA THR A 343 -15.59 -12.19 -2.13
C THR A 343 -16.79 -13.12 -2.38
N ASN A 344 -17.71 -12.70 -3.25
CA ASN A 344 -18.88 -13.46 -3.66
C ASN A 344 -18.88 -13.66 -5.19
N ALA A 345 -18.71 -14.91 -5.65
CA ALA A 345 -18.63 -15.22 -7.08
C ALA A 345 -19.95 -14.95 -7.84
N ALA A 346 -21.08 -14.84 -7.14
CA ALA A 346 -22.39 -14.59 -7.75
C ALA A 346 -22.71 -13.10 -7.95
N LEU A 347 -21.99 -12.20 -7.27
CA LEU A 347 -22.27 -10.77 -7.29
C LEU A 347 -21.00 -9.98 -7.60
N PRO A 348 -20.94 -9.22 -8.70
CA PRO A 348 -19.78 -8.39 -8.99
C PRO A 348 -19.70 -7.22 -7.98
N PRO A 349 -18.48 -6.83 -7.58
CA PRO A 349 -18.27 -5.66 -6.75
C PRO A 349 -18.61 -4.37 -7.50
N VAL A 350 -18.71 -3.26 -6.77
CA VAL A 350 -18.69 -1.94 -7.38
C VAL A 350 -17.29 -1.70 -7.94
N MET A 351 -17.19 -1.23 -9.17
CA MET A 351 -15.92 -0.96 -9.81
C MET A 351 -15.40 0.44 -9.46
N ALA A 352 -14.09 0.61 -9.48
CA ALA A 352 -13.43 1.90 -9.40
C ALA A 352 -13.70 2.71 -10.69
N ARG A 353 -13.60 4.04 -10.60
CA ARG A 353 -13.55 4.89 -11.80
C ARG A 353 -12.29 4.58 -12.61
N LYS A 354 -12.37 4.86 -13.91
CA LYS A 354 -11.22 4.80 -14.83
C LYS A 354 -10.08 5.70 -14.35
N ILE A 355 -8.85 5.30 -14.66
CA ILE A 355 -7.65 6.10 -14.44
C ILE A 355 -7.52 7.09 -15.60
N ASP A 356 -7.98 8.31 -15.38
CA ASP A 356 -7.88 9.42 -16.32
C ASP A 356 -7.68 10.76 -15.59
N PRO A 357 -7.49 11.90 -16.29
CA PRO A 357 -7.27 13.19 -15.64
C PRO A 357 -8.46 13.73 -14.83
N ARG A 358 -9.67 13.20 -14.97
CA ARG A 358 -10.91 13.76 -14.44
C ARG A 358 -11.27 13.14 -13.09
N LEU A 359 -11.16 13.93 -12.03
CA LEU A 359 -11.44 13.49 -10.66
C LEU A 359 -12.91 13.68 -10.28
N ALA A 360 -13.35 12.86 -9.32
CA ALA A 360 -14.66 12.97 -8.68
C ALA A 360 -14.88 14.35 -8.06
N SER A 361 -16.14 14.82 -8.11
CA SER A 361 -16.51 16.20 -7.78
C SER A 361 -16.13 16.58 -6.34
N THR A 362 -16.27 15.64 -5.41
CA THR A 362 -15.93 15.81 -3.99
C THR A 362 -14.45 16.09 -3.73
N LEU A 363 -13.55 15.70 -4.64
CA LEU A 363 -12.10 15.91 -4.48
C LEU A 363 -11.65 17.33 -4.85
N HIS A 364 -12.52 18.13 -5.46
CA HIS A 364 -12.23 19.54 -5.79
C HIS A 364 -12.54 20.50 -4.63
N ASN A 365 -13.27 20.03 -3.60
CA ASN A 365 -13.69 20.82 -2.45
C ASN A 365 -13.40 20.07 -1.14
N LEU A 366 -12.11 19.99 -0.77
CA LEU A 366 -11.70 19.26 0.43
C LEU A 366 -12.22 19.95 1.72
N PRO A 367 -12.92 19.21 2.60
CA PRO A 367 -13.42 19.78 3.85
C PRO A 367 -12.29 19.97 4.88
N ASN A 368 -12.51 20.83 5.87
CA ASN A 368 -11.64 21.01 7.05
C ASN A 368 -10.20 21.49 6.76
N LEU A 369 -9.99 22.20 5.66
CA LEU A 369 -8.71 22.85 5.37
C LEU A 369 -8.44 23.98 6.38
N ALA A 370 -7.21 24.04 6.89
CA ALA A 370 -6.78 25.16 7.72
C ALA A 370 -6.83 26.46 6.89
N PRO A 371 -7.14 27.62 7.51
CA PRO A 371 -7.06 28.90 6.82
C PRO A 371 -5.70 29.08 6.14
N ASN A 372 -5.69 29.56 4.88
CA ASN A 372 -4.50 29.80 4.07
C ASN A 372 -3.62 28.56 3.79
N SER A 373 -4.17 27.34 3.87
CA SER A 373 -3.41 26.08 3.64
C SER A 373 -3.21 25.70 2.16
N GLY A 374 -3.38 26.65 1.23
CA GLY A 374 -3.30 26.43 -0.22
C GLY A 374 -4.65 26.04 -0.86
N PRO A 375 -4.64 25.54 -2.11
CA PRO A 375 -5.84 25.28 -2.91
C PRO A 375 -6.83 24.33 -2.22
N THR A 376 -8.13 24.50 -2.46
CA THR A 376 -9.18 23.57 -1.98
C THR A 376 -9.23 22.26 -2.77
N SER A 377 -8.79 22.32 -4.04
CA SER A 377 -8.74 21.17 -4.93
C SER A 377 -7.55 20.25 -4.62
N LEU A 378 -7.83 18.95 -4.51
CA LEU A 378 -6.81 17.91 -4.40
C LEU A 378 -5.89 17.89 -5.64
N ALA A 379 -6.43 18.10 -6.83
CA ALA A 379 -5.66 18.10 -8.06
C ALA A 379 -4.64 19.25 -8.08
N ALA A 380 -5.09 20.46 -7.75
CA ALA A 380 -4.21 21.62 -7.64
C ALA A 380 -3.10 21.39 -6.61
N ARG A 381 -3.45 20.88 -5.41
CA ARG A 381 -2.46 20.51 -4.38
C ARG A 381 -1.41 19.52 -4.89
N ASN A 382 -1.84 18.50 -5.63
CA ASN A 382 -0.93 17.47 -6.12
C ASN A 382 0.00 17.99 -7.22
N LEU A 383 -0.50 18.84 -8.13
CA LEU A 383 0.31 19.48 -9.17
C LEU A 383 1.36 20.43 -8.59
N VAL A 384 0.94 21.32 -7.68
CA VAL A 384 1.84 22.24 -6.96
C VAL A 384 2.88 21.45 -6.17
N ARG A 385 2.48 20.34 -5.52
CA ARG A 385 3.42 19.46 -4.82
C ARG A 385 4.47 18.88 -5.77
N GLY A 386 4.08 18.48 -6.98
CA GLY A 386 4.99 18.00 -8.00
C GLY A 386 6.05 19.04 -8.37
N LEU A 387 5.64 20.31 -8.52
CA LEU A 387 6.54 21.43 -8.78
C LEU A 387 7.51 21.66 -7.62
N VAL A 388 7.01 21.74 -6.38
CA VAL A 388 7.82 21.97 -5.17
C VAL A 388 8.86 20.84 -4.98
N MET A 389 8.49 19.60 -5.31
CA MET A 389 9.39 18.46 -5.25
C MET A 389 10.32 18.34 -6.47
N GLY A 390 10.24 19.27 -7.42
CA GLY A 390 11.07 19.32 -8.61
C GLY A 390 10.91 18.07 -9.48
N LEU A 391 9.68 17.61 -9.71
CA LEU A 391 9.43 16.51 -10.64
C LEU A 391 9.81 16.91 -12.07
N PRO A 392 10.40 16.02 -12.88
CA PRO A 392 10.54 16.23 -14.32
C PRO A 392 9.18 16.22 -15.03
N SER A 393 9.12 16.65 -16.28
CA SER A 393 7.91 16.51 -17.12
C SER A 393 7.69 15.05 -17.53
N GLY A 394 6.46 14.71 -17.90
CA GLY A 394 6.12 13.38 -18.40
C GLY A 394 6.91 12.97 -19.64
N GLN A 395 7.10 13.91 -20.57
CA GLN A 395 7.90 13.76 -21.78
C GLN A 395 9.36 13.42 -21.44
N ALA A 396 9.97 14.16 -20.50
CA ALA A 396 11.36 13.92 -20.10
C ALA A 396 11.54 12.54 -19.46
N VAL A 397 10.58 12.10 -18.64
CA VAL A 397 10.60 10.75 -18.05
C VAL A 397 10.42 9.68 -19.11
N ALA A 398 9.44 9.83 -20.01
CA ALA A 398 9.22 8.88 -21.11
C ALA A 398 10.47 8.72 -21.98
N GLN A 399 11.11 9.82 -22.36
CA GLN A 399 12.36 9.83 -23.11
C GLN A 399 13.51 9.14 -22.36
N ALA A 400 13.67 9.43 -21.05
CA ALA A 400 14.69 8.80 -20.23
C ALA A 400 14.48 7.28 -20.08
N MET A 401 13.23 6.83 -20.17
CA MET A 401 12.86 5.42 -20.15
C MET A 401 12.94 4.75 -21.52
N GLY A 402 13.15 5.52 -22.60
CA GLY A 402 13.06 5.01 -23.97
C GLY A 402 11.64 4.60 -24.37
N ILE A 403 10.62 5.13 -23.69
CA ILE A 403 9.21 4.87 -23.97
C ILE A 403 8.69 5.97 -24.92
N PRO A 404 7.92 5.62 -25.96
CA PRO A 404 7.33 6.62 -26.85
C PRO A 404 6.54 7.68 -26.08
N VAL A 405 6.86 8.95 -26.36
CA VAL A 405 6.18 10.10 -25.77
C VAL A 405 4.75 10.20 -26.32
N LEU A 406 3.79 10.59 -25.48
CA LEU A 406 2.44 10.92 -25.94
C LEU A 406 2.49 12.07 -26.94
N LYS A 407 1.79 11.91 -28.06
CA LYS A 407 1.61 12.98 -29.05
C LYS A 407 0.82 14.14 -28.46
N GLU A 408 1.05 15.35 -28.96
CA GLU A 408 0.31 16.55 -28.53
C GLU A 408 -1.21 16.36 -28.67
N GLU A 409 -1.68 15.75 -29.75
CA GLU A 409 -3.10 15.45 -30.00
C GLU A 409 -3.75 14.60 -28.90
N HIS A 410 -2.97 13.74 -28.24
CA HIS A 410 -3.43 12.92 -27.13
C HIS A 410 -3.51 13.74 -25.84
N LEU A 411 -2.54 14.63 -25.60
CA LEU A 411 -2.49 15.50 -24.43
C LEU A 411 -3.59 16.57 -24.47
N GLU A 412 -3.89 17.13 -25.65
CA GLU A 412 -4.94 18.13 -25.86
C GLU A 412 -6.36 17.54 -25.87
N SER A 413 -6.53 16.22 -25.87
CA SER A 413 -7.87 15.63 -25.94
C SER A 413 -8.76 16.10 -24.78
N GLY A 414 -9.87 16.77 -25.09
CA GLY A 414 -10.76 17.36 -24.07
C GLY A 414 -10.31 18.72 -23.51
N ASP A 415 -9.21 19.29 -24.01
CA ASP A 415 -8.79 20.67 -23.75
C ASP A 415 -9.41 21.64 -24.77
N THR A 416 -10.71 21.92 -24.59
CA THR A 416 -11.50 22.71 -25.54
C THR A 416 -11.01 24.16 -25.66
N ASP A 417 -10.41 24.70 -24.61
CA ASP A 417 -9.94 26.08 -24.55
C ASP A 417 -8.46 26.20 -24.93
N GLY A 418 -7.79 25.10 -25.26
CA GLY A 418 -6.36 25.05 -25.58
C GLY A 418 -5.48 25.56 -24.44
N PHE A 419 -5.90 25.34 -23.19
CA PHE A 419 -5.17 25.77 -21.99
C PHE A 419 -3.73 25.25 -22.00
N LEU A 420 -3.53 23.96 -22.27
CA LEU A 420 -2.21 23.32 -22.27
C LEU A 420 -1.28 23.94 -23.33
N ARG A 421 -1.84 24.34 -24.49
CA ARG A 421 -1.09 25.01 -25.56
C ARG A 421 -0.70 26.42 -25.16
N LYS A 422 -1.63 27.18 -24.57
CA LYS A 422 -1.42 28.56 -24.14
C LYS A 422 -0.39 28.69 -23.01
N THR A 423 -0.29 27.68 -22.15
CA THR A 423 0.66 27.65 -21.03
C THR A 423 1.99 27.00 -21.38
N GLY A 424 2.13 26.33 -22.54
CA GLY A 424 3.35 25.61 -22.92
C GLY A 424 3.44 24.18 -22.34
N MET A 425 2.41 23.75 -21.60
CA MET A 425 2.36 22.44 -20.94
C MET A 425 2.23 21.25 -21.92
N LEU A 426 2.04 21.48 -23.22
CA LEU A 426 2.08 20.40 -24.22
C LEU A 426 3.49 19.90 -24.50
N GLN A 427 4.48 20.77 -24.40
CA GLN A 427 5.88 20.44 -24.64
C GLN A 427 6.53 19.87 -23.38
N ALA A 428 6.08 20.32 -22.21
CA ALA A 428 6.46 19.79 -20.92
C ALA A 428 5.21 19.67 -20.03
N THR A 429 4.63 18.48 -19.95
CA THR A 429 3.42 18.26 -19.16
C THR A 429 3.79 17.85 -17.74
N PRO A 430 3.10 18.37 -16.70
CA PRO A 430 3.30 17.93 -15.32
C PRO A 430 3.17 16.41 -15.21
N LEU A 431 4.15 15.74 -14.60
CA LEU A 431 4.28 14.29 -14.63
C LEU A 431 2.98 13.58 -14.25
N TRP A 432 2.36 13.95 -13.13
CA TRP A 432 1.11 13.29 -12.69
C TRP A 432 -0.02 13.39 -13.73
N PHE A 433 -0.26 14.59 -14.28
CA PHE A 433 -1.27 14.77 -15.33
C PHE A 433 -0.93 13.96 -16.59
N TYR A 434 0.35 13.95 -16.99
CA TYR A 434 0.82 13.15 -18.11
C TYR A 434 0.53 11.66 -17.90
N LEU A 435 0.79 11.12 -16.71
CA LEU A 435 0.54 9.69 -16.41
C LEU A 435 -0.94 9.33 -16.44
N LEU A 436 -1.82 10.24 -16.00
CA LEU A 436 -3.28 10.06 -16.11
C LEU A 436 -3.75 10.12 -17.57
N LYS A 437 -3.19 11.03 -18.37
CA LYS A 437 -3.40 11.08 -19.82
C LYS A 437 -2.90 9.82 -20.52
N GLU A 438 -1.77 9.30 -20.07
CA GLU A 438 -1.18 8.07 -20.59
C GLU A 438 -2.11 6.87 -20.39
N ALA A 439 -2.63 6.70 -19.18
CA ALA A 439 -3.62 5.67 -18.85
C ALA A 439 -4.90 5.80 -19.69
N GLN A 440 -5.43 7.03 -19.81
CA GLN A 440 -6.61 7.32 -20.61
C GLN A 440 -6.42 6.90 -22.07
N VAL A 441 -5.30 7.25 -22.68
CA VAL A 441 -5.07 7.10 -24.13
C VAL A 441 -4.63 5.69 -24.51
N GLN A 442 -3.76 5.07 -23.71
CA GLN A 442 -3.19 3.75 -24.05
C GLN A 442 -4.11 2.59 -23.67
N HIS A 443 -4.93 2.77 -22.62
CA HIS A 443 -5.70 1.68 -22.03
C HIS A 443 -7.15 2.05 -21.70
N ASP A 444 -7.67 3.18 -22.21
CA ASP A 444 -9.03 3.66 -21.86
C ASP A 444 -9.23 3.75 -20.33
N GLY A 445 -8.16 4.11 -19.61
CA GLY A 445 -8.14 4.21 -18.16
C GLY A 445 -8.36 2.90 -17.40
N GLN A 446 -8.27 1.75 -18.07
CA GLN A 446 -8.40 0.43 -17.43
C GLN A 446 -7.16 0.03 -16.65
N LEU A 447 -5.99 0.54 -17.06
CA LEU A 447 -4.67 0.29 -16.47
C LEU A 447 -3.86 1.58 -16.49
N LEU A 448 -2.83 1.66 -15.66
CA LEU A 448 -1.77 2.66 -15.85
C LEU A 448 -1.07 2.43 -17.19
N GLY A 449 -0.67 3.54 -17.82
CA GLY A 449 0.13 3.51 -19.05
C GLY A 449 1.57 3.06 -18.86
N ASN A 450 2.33 3.02 -19.96
CA ASN A 450 3.68 2.45 -20.00
C ASN A 450 4.66 3.09 -19.01
N VAL A 451 4.71 4.42 -18.92
CA VAL A 451 5.59 5.12 -17.98
C VAL A 451 5.10 4.92 -16.55
N GLY A 452 3.82 5.24 -16.29
CA GLY A 452 3.27 5.24 -14.94
C GLY A 452 3.28 3.84 -14.33
N GLY A 453 2.84 2.85 -15.10
CA GLY A 453 2.77 1.46 -14.69
C GLY A 453 4.15 0.86 -14.42
N ARG A 454 5.14 1.21 -15.24
CA ARG A 454 6.53 0.75 -15.03
C ARG A 454 7.14 1.35 -13.77
N ILE A 455 6.94 2.64 -13.49
CA ILE A 455 7.41 3.28 -12.24
C ILE A 455 6.78 2.58 -11.03
N VAL A 456 5.45 2.41 -11.03
CA VAL A 456 4.73 1.80 -9.91
C VAL A 456 5.17 0.36 -9.67
N ALA A 457 5.21 -0.46 -10.71
CA ALA A 457 5.56 -1.87 -10.59
C ALA A 457 7.01 -2.08 -10.18
N GLU A 458 7.97 -1.33 -10.76
CA GLU A 458 9.37 -1.50 -10.41
C GLU A 458 9.69 -1.07 -8.98
N VAL A 459 9.05 0.01 -8.48
CA VAL A 459 9.23 0.43 -7.09
C VAL A 459 8.69 -0.63 -6.15
N LEU A 460 7.41 -1.02 -6.26
CA LEU A 460 6.82 -1.99 -5.33
C LEU A 460 7.53 -3.35 -5.38
N ILE A 461 7.82 -3.89 -6.57
CA ILE A 461 8.59 -5.13 -6.70
C ILE A 461 10.01 -4.96 -6.17
N GLY A 462 10.63 -3.80 -6.40
CA GLY A 462 11.97 -3.51 -5.91
C GLY A 462 12.09 -3.44 -4.40
N LEU A 463 11.09 -2.88 -3.71
CA LEU A 463 11.03 -2.87 -2.24
C LEU A 463 10.93 -4.31 -1.68
N ILE A 464 10.10 -5.15 -2.31
CA ILE A 464 9.96 -6.57 -1.96
C ILE A 464 11.28 -7.31 -2.21
N GLN A 465 11.93 -7.09 -3.35
CA GLN A 465 13.23 -7.69 -3.67
C GLN A 465 14.35 -7.26 -2.70
N ALA A 466 14.27 -6.04 -2.16
CA ALA A 466 15.25 -5.53 -1.20
C ALA A 466 15.11 -6.13 0.20
N ASP A 467 13.92 -6.63 0.55
CA ASP A 467 13.65 -7.23 1.85
C ASP A 467 14.14 -8.68 1.89
N SER A 468 15.20 -8.94 2.67
CA SER A 468 15.78 -10.28 2.83
C SER A 468 14.81 -11.30 3.41
N THR A 469 13.73 -10.86 4.07
CA THR A 469 12.68 -11.73 4.63
C THR A 469 11.50 -11.92 3.68
N SER A 470 11.53 -11.33 2.49
CA SER A 470 10.45 -11.39 1.51
C SER A 470 10.20 -12.81 0.98
N PHE A 471 8.96 -13.08 0.54
CA PHE A 471 8.59 -14.31 -0.17
C PHE A 471 9.42 -14.55 -1.45
N LEU A 472 10.01 -13.50 -2.03
CA LEU A 472 10.92 -13.61 -3.19
C LEU A 472 12.34 -14.07 -2.83
N ASN A 473 12.75 -13.93 -1.56
CA ASN A 473 14.13 -14.14 -1.11
C ASN A 473 14.31 -15.38 -0.23
N ILE A 474 13.32 -16.27 -0.17
CA ILE A 474 13.41 -17.49 0.64
C ILE A 474 14.51 -18.43 0.08
N PRO A 475 15.51 -18.81 0.89
CA PRO A 475 16.52 -19.77 0.46
C PRO A 475 15.89 -21.16 0.21
N PRO A 476 16.41 -21.94 -0.74
CA PRO A 476 15.95 -23.30 -0.96
C PRO A 476 16.06 -24.10 0.34
N ALA A 477 15.05 -24.92 0.64
CA ALA A 477 15.17 -25.91 1.70
C ALA A 477 16.42 -26.78 1.41
N PRO A 478 17.30 -27.04 2.40
CA PRO A 478 18.43 -27.93 2.18
C PRO A 478 17.90 -29.29 1.70
N PRO A 479 18.60 -29.97 0.77
CA PRO A 479 18.18 -31.27 0.28
C PRO A 479 17.98 -32.21 1.47
N ILE A 480 16.76 -32.72 1.62
CA ILE A 480 16.42 -33.70 2.65
C ILE A 480 17.30 -34.94 2.39
N LYS A 481 18.32 -35.16 3.20
CA LYS A 481 18.94 -36.49 3.31
C LYS A 481 17.94 -37.38 4.02
N LEU A 482 17.09 -38.07 3.26
CA LEU A 482 16.17 -39.07 3.79
C LEU A 482 16.99 -40.17 4.49
N PRO A 483 16.77 -40.45 5.79
CA PRO A 483 17.18 -41.72 6.37
C PRO A 483 16.40 -42.83 5.67
N THR A 484 17.06 -43.95 5.39
CA THR A 484 16.58 -45.07 4.55
C THR A 484 15.34 -45.82 5.06
N ARG A 485 14.68 -45.33 6.12
CA ARG A 485 13.43 -45.88 6.63
C ARG A 485 12.58 -44.74 7.14
N ILE A 486 11.55 -44.39 6.38
CA ILE A 486 10.19 -44.04 6.79
C ILE A 486 9.38 -43.90 5.49
N ARG A 487 8.73 -45.00 5.09
CA ARG A 487 7.48 -44.94 4.34
C ARG A 487 6.42 -44.88 5.44
N ASP A 488 5.95 -43.68 5.75
CA ASP A 488 4.66 -43.35 6.36
C ASP A 488 4.76 -41.97 7.02
N LEU A 489 3.74 -41.15 6.80
CA LEU A 489 3.60 -39.72 7.16
C LEU A 489 4.35 -38.72 6.26
N GLY A 490 3.55 -38.02 5.44
CA GLY A 490 3.95 -36.81 4.73
C GLY A 490 4.16 -35.68 5.74
N ASP A 491 5.42 -35.32 5.94
CA ASP A 491 5.86 -34.61 7.14
C ASP A 491 6.01 -33.10 6.91
N MET A 492 5.24 -32.33 7.69
CA MET A 492 5.14 -30.86 7.74
C MET A 492 6.26 -30.21 8.58
N THR A 493 7.37 -30.91 8.80
CA THR A 493 8.48 -30.47 9.66
C THR A 493 9.48 -29.52 8.98
N THR A 494 9.38 -29.31 7.67
CA THR A 494 10.33 -28.51 6.88
C THR A 494 10.14 -27.00 7.06
N LEU A 495 8.91 -26.52 7.28
CA LEU A 495 8.62 -25.08 7.47
C LEU A 495 8.99 -24.59 8.87
N ALA A 496 8.73 -25.40 9.91
CA ALA A 496 9.14 -25.09 11.28
C ALA A 496 10.68 -25.09 11.43
N ARG A 497 11.38 -25.98 10.71
CA ARG A 497 12.86 -25.97 10.67
C ARG A 497 13.44 -24.80 9.88
N ALA A 498 12.82 -24.39 8.77
CA ALA A 498 13.25 -23.21 8.02
C ALA A 498 13.08 -21.91 8.84
N ALA A 499 11.98 -21.77 9.59
CA ALA A 499 11.75 -20.66 10.50
C ALA A 499 12.73 -20.66 11.70
N ALA A 500 13.05 -21.85 12.24
CA ALA A 500 14.01 -21.99 13.33
C ALA A 500 15.47 -21.71 12.90
N ILE A 501 15.84 -21.99 11.65
CA ILE A 501 17.18 -21.68 11.12
C ILE A 501 17.36 -20.17 10.92
N GLY A 502 16.31 -19.44 10.52
CA GLY A 502 16.35 -17.97 10.38
C GLY A 502 16.48 -17.21 11.71
N LEU A 503 16.07 -17.81 12.82
CA LEU A 503 16.19 -17.24 14.17
C LEU A 503 17.42 -17.74 14.95
N GLY A 504 18.09 -18.78 14.46
CA GLY A 504 19.19 -19.47 15.16
C GLY A 504 20.58 -18.81 15.01
N GLU A 505 20.78 -17.89 14.06
CA GLU A 505 22.10 -17.27 13.83
C GLU A 505 22.49 -16.21 14.87
N SER A 506 21.62 -15.89 15.83
CA SER A 506 21.95 -14.98 16.94
C SER A 506 22.58 -15.68 18.16
N LEU A 507 22.62 -17.03 18.22
CA LEU A 507 23.00 -17.74 19.46
C LEU A 507 24.11 -18.80 19.35
N ALA A 508 24.82 -18.93 18.24
CA ALA A 508 25.94 -19.87 18.13
C ALA A 508 27.31 -19.16 18.20
N LYS A 509 27.68 -18.65 19.37
CA LYS A 509 29.08 -18.37 19.73
C LYS A 509 29.49 -19.25 20.91
N SER A 510 29.98 -20.45 20.63
CA SER A 510 30.91 -21.19 21.49
C SER A 510 31.68 -22.23 20.65
N PRO A 511 33.00 -22.41 20.88
CA PRO A 511 33.86 -23.17 19.97
C PRO A 511 33.99 -24.64 20.39
N GLY A 512 34.06 -25.54 19.39
CA GLY A 512 34.64 -26.88 19.55
C GLY A 512 33.77 -28.04 19.06
N ALA A 513 33.98 -28.45 17.80
CA ALA A 513 33.99 -29.86 17.37
C ALA A 513 34.34 -29.95 15.88
N SER A 514 35.56 -30.39 15.60
CA SER A 514 36.02 -30.87 14.28
C SER A 514 35.48 -32.29 14.05
N LEU A 515 35.27 -32.69 12.78
CA LEU A 515 35.72 -33.98 12.21
C LEU A 515 35.36 -34.10 10.69
N ALA A 516 36.13 -34.94 9.98
CA ALA A 516 36.66 -34.76 8.62
C ALA A 516 35.83 -35.34 7.43
N PRO A 517 36.16 -35.00 6.15
CA PRO A 517 35.41 -35.42 4.95
C PRO A 517 36.01 -36.64 4.22
N GLY A 518 35.15 -37.45 3.58
CA GLY A 518 35.55 -38.26 2.42
C GLY A 518 34.98 -39.68 2.33
N ALA A 519 33.98 -39.89 1.46
CA ALA A 519 33.78 -41.10 0.67
C ALA A 519 32.79 -40.82 -0.47
N ALA A 520 33.24 -40.92 -1.72
CA ALA A 520 32.41 -40.80 -2.92
C ALA A 520 31.81 -42.17 -3.29
N ILE A 521 30.51 -42.21 -3.62
CA ILE A 521 29.88 -43.39 -4.23
C ILE A 521 29.49 -43.01 -5.66
N ASN A 522 30.21 -43.59 -6.63
CA ASN A 522 29.87 -43.52 -8.05
C ASN A 522 28.70 -44.46 -8.33
N HIS A 523 27.53 -43.92 -8.69
CA HIS A 523 26.40 -44.71 -9.21
C HIS A 523 26.00 -44.25 -10.62
N PRO A 524 25.94 -45.14 -11.62
CA PRO A 524 25.64 -44.82 -13.03
C PRO A 524 24.18 -44.39 -13.32
N LEU A 525 23.42 -43.99 -12.28
CA LEU A 525 22.08 -43.41 -12.42
C LEU A 525 22.09 -41.87 -12.33
N LEU A 526 23.16 -41.25 -11.82
CA LEU A 526 23.29 -39.79 -11.71
C LEU A 526 23.54 -39.10 -13.06
N GLU A 527 24.11 -39.80 -14.04
CA GLU A 527 24.34 -39.27 -15.39
C GLU A 527 23.10 -39.26 -16.29
N LYS A 528 21.99 -39.91 -15.88
CA LYS A 528 20.74 -39.94 -16.68
C LYS A 528 19.70 -38.90 -16.27
N LEU A 529 19.99 -38.04 -15.29
CA LEU A 529 19.09 -36.99 -14.79
C LEU A 529 19.53 -35.55 -15.15
N THR A 530 20.54 -35.41 -16.00
CA THR A 530 21.29 -34.16 -16.22
C THR A 530 20.89 -33.30 -17.44
N PRO A 531 19.60 -33.23 -17.83
CA PRO A 531 19.12 -31.98 -18.47
C PRO A 531 17.98 -31.27 -17.71
N ASN A 532 17.34 -31.89 -16.72
CA ASN A 532 16.14 -31.32 -16.07
C ASN A 532 16.28 -30.97 -14.59
N LEU A 533 17.46 -31.17 -13.98
CA LEU A 533 17.69 -30.78 -12.60
C LEU A 533 17.65 -29.25 -12.42
N GLY A 534 18.11 -28.46 -13.38
CA GLY A 534 18.06 -27.00 -13.33
C GLY A 534 16.64 -26.41 -13.38
N ALA A 535 15.72 -27.10 -14.07
CA ALA A 535 14.30 -26.73 -14.16
C ALA A 535 13.48 -27.23 -12.95
N LEU A 536 13.86 -28.38 -12.36
CA LEU A 536 13.29 -28.84 -11.09
C LEU A 536 13.79 -28.02 -9.91
N LEU A 537 15.07 -27.63 -9.89
CA LEU A 537 15.67 -26.78 -8.87
C LEU A 537 15.25 -25.32 -8.99
N THR A 538 14.63 -24.88 -10.09
CA THR A 538 13.94 -23.57 -10.17
C THR A 538 12.48 -23.66 -9.70
N ARG A 539 11.84 -24.82 -9.80
CA ARG A 539 10.49 -25.07 -9.25
C ARG A 539 10.41 -25.07 -7.73
N PHE A 540 11.50 -25.39 -7.03
CA PHE A 540 11.60 -25.26 -5.56
C PHE A 540 12.02 -23.85 -5.08
N ARG A 541 12.14 -22.84 -5.96
CA ARG A 541 12.70 -21.51 -5.63
C ARG A 541 11.73 -20.43 -5.22
N ARG A 542 10.42 -20.69 -5.24
CA ARG A 542 9.44 -19.62 -5.00
C ARG A 542 8.41 -20.13 -4.00
N TRP A 543 8.36 -19.45 -2.87
CA TRP A 543 7.26 -19.59 -1.93
C TRP A 543 5.93 -19.45 -2.69
N LYS A 544 4.95 -20.24 -2.28
CA LYS A 544 3.57 -20.11 -2.74
C LYS A 544 2.66 -19.97 -1.54
N PRO A 545 1.53 -19.26 -1.70
CA PRO A 545 0.53 -19.19 -0.65
C PRO A 545 0.10 -20.57 -0.20
N SER A 546 0.07 -20.74 1.13
CA SER A 546 -0.23 -21.99 1.80
C SER A 546 -1.52 -21.95 2.61
N LEU A 547 -2.10 -20.75 2.79
CA LEU A 547 -3.39 -20.60 3.44
C LEU A 547 -4.51 -21.02 2.49
N PRO A 548 -5.66 -21.48 3.02
CA PRO A 548 -6.85 -21.76 2.22
C PRO A 548 -7.20 -20.59 1.31
N SER A 549 -7.39 -20.87 0.03
CA SER A 549 -7.80 -19.91 -1.00
C SER A 549 -8.73 -20.58 -2.01
N ALA A 550 -9.43 -19.76 -2.80
CA ALA A 550 -10.33 -20.27 -3.84
C ALA A 550 -9.58 -21.03 -4.93
N THR A 551 -8.37 -20.56 -5.28
CA THR A 551 -7.50 -21.20 -6.27
C THR A 551 -6.19 -21.63 -5.62
N PRO A 552 -5.93 -22.95 -5.48
CA PRO A 552 -4.72 -23.45 -4.85
C PRO A 552 -3.43 -22.88 -5.46
N GLY A 553 -2.49 -22.49 -4.59
CA GLY A 553 -1.21 -21.91 -4.99
C GLY A 553 -1.29 -20.43 -5.42
N THR A 554 -2.44 -19.78 -5.20
CA THR A 554 -2.64 -18.33 -5.33
C THR A 554 -3.32 -17.79 -4.08
N PHE A 555 -3.30 -16.47 -3.90
CA PHE A 555 -3.97 -15.79 -2.80
C PHE A 555 -4.27 -14.34 -3.20
N THR A 556 -5.53 -13.97 -3.12
CA THR A 556 -6.06 -12.66 -3.51
C THR A 556 -6.51 -11.87 -2.27
N MET A 557 -6.80 -10.58 -2.45
CA MET A 557 -7.42 -9.80 -1.37
C MET A 557 -8.79 -10.38 -0.96
N ALA A 558 -9.53 -10.96 -1.91
CA ALA A 558 -10.78 -11.66 -1.62
C ALA A 558 -10.55 -12.93 -0.76
N ASP A 559 -9.46 -13.66 -0.97
CA ASP A 559 -9.08 -14.79 -0.11
C ASP A 559 -8.73 -14.31 1.31
N LEU A 560 -7.97 -13.22 1.44
CA LEU A 560 -7.65 -12.62 2.74
C LEU A 560 -8.91 -12.29 3.52
N ILE A 561 -9.87 -11.59 2.90
CA ILE A 561 -11.12 -11.19 3.53
C ILE A 561 -11.95 -12.41 3.95
N ARG A 562 -12.08 -13.41 3.07
CA ARG A 562 -12.78 -14.66 3.40
C ARG A 562 -12.11 -15.43 4.53
N PHE A 563 -10.78 -15.47 4.58
CA PHE A 563 -10.06 -16.16 5.64
C PHE A 563 -10.18 -15.41 6.97
N ALA A 564 -10.10 -14.07 6.96
CA ALA A 564 -10.19 -13.24 8.15
C ALA A 564 -11.59 -13.24 8.80
N ASN A 565 -12.64 -13.56 8.05
CA ASN A 565 -14.04 -13.55 8.51
C ASN A 565 -14.63 -14.94 8.81
N GLN A 566 -13.78 -15.99 8.83
CA GLN A 566 -14.19 -17.37 9.14
C GLN A 566 -14.19 -17.71 10.62
#